data_AF-A0A7X3A5S4-F1
#
_entry.id   AF-A0A7X3A5S4-F1
#
_cell.length_a   1.000
_cell.length_b   1.000
_cell.length_c   1.000
_cell.angle_alpha   90.00
_cell.angle_beta   90.00
_cell.angle_gamma   90.00
#
_symmetry.space_group_name_H-M   'P 1'
#
loop_
_entity.id
_entity.type
_entity.pdbx_description
1 polymer ?
#
loop_
_entity_poly.entity_id
_entity_poly.type
_entity_poly.pdbx_seq_one_letter_code
_entity_poly.pdbx_strand_id
1 'polypeptide(L)' 'MSFECECGNRTAFFATGDRDENGREYIELEDDDRMTYMIGEDGLLFKCKFCGYVYRLDKL' A
#
# COMPACT_ATOMS: atom_id res chain seq x y z
N MET A 1 4.89 3.98 9.42
CA MET A 1 4.74 4.98 8.32
C MET A 1 3.25 5.10 8.04
N SER A 2 2.66 6.27 7.79
CA SER A 2 1.20 6.39 7.62
C SER A 2 0.81 6.88 6.24
N PHE A 3 -0.33 6.41 5.75
CA PHE A 3 -0.96 6.83 4.50
C PHE A 3 -2.32 7.46 4.79
N GLU A 4 -2.60 8.58 4.14
CA GLU A 4 -3.87 9.28 4.22
C GLU A 4 -4.41 9.50 2.82
N CYS A 5 -5.64 9.05 2.59
CA CYS A 5 -6.35 9.25 1.34
C CYS A 5 -7.04 10.62 1.32
N GLU A 6 -7.31 11.14 0.12
CA GLU A 6 -8.07 12.39 -0.12
C GLU A 6 -9.38 12.54 0.68
N CYS A 7 -10.06 11.44 1.02
CA CYS A 7 -11.30 11.48 1.80
C CYS A 7 -11.09 11.46 3.33
N GLY A 8 -9.85 11.60 3.79
CA GLY A 8 -9.45 11.52 5.20
C GLY A 8 -9.37 10.11 5.76
N ASN A 9 -9.46 9.06 4.92
CA ASN A 9 -9.22 7.69 5.37
C ASN A 9 -7.73 7.49 5.63
N ARG A 10 -7.39 6.94 6.80
CA ARG A 10 -6.01 6.77 7.26
C ARG A 10 -5.72 5.30 7.49
N THR A 11 -4.56 4.85 7.05
CA THR A 11 -4.00 3.53 7.38
C THR A 11 -2.53 3.67 7.70
N ALA A 12 -1.95 2.67 8.35
CA ALA A 12 -0.55 2.62 8.66
C ALA A 12 0.11 1.44 7.96
N PHE A 13 1.38 1.63 7.63
CA PHE A 13 2.26 0.55 7.21
C PHE A 13 3.14 0.16 8.39
N PHE A 14 3.27 -1.15 8.58
CA PHE A 14 4.19 -1.75 9.53
C PHE A 14 5.27 -2.55 8.79
N ALA A 15 6.48 -2.54 9.34
CA ALA A 15 7.56 -3.39 8.88
C ALA A 15 7.34 -4.79 9.44
N THR A 16 7.42 -5.82 8.59
CA THR A 16 7.24 -7.21 9.05
C THR A 16 8.47 -7.74 9.79
N GLY A 17 9.62 -7.08 9.61
CA GLY A 17 10.93 -7.55 10.07
C GLY A 17 11.62 -8.51 9.10
N ASP A 18 10.92 -8.97 8.06
CA ASP A 18 11.49 -9.78 6.99
C ASP A 18 12.19 -8.91 5.95
N ARG A 19 13.26 -9.44 5.36
CA ARG A 19 14.05 -8.74 4.34
C ARG A 19 14.31 -9.62 3.13
N ASP A 20 14.46 -8.99 1.97
CA ASP A 20 14.88 -9.67 0.74
C ASP A 20 16.41 -9.79 0.63
N GLU A 21 16.87 -10.42 -0.46
CA GLU A 21 18.30 -10.63 -0.77
C GLU A 21 19.12 -9.33 -0.90
N ASN A 22 18.46 -8.20 -1.11
CA ASN A 22 19.08 -6.87 -1.21
C ASN A 22 18.95 -6.06 0.09
N GLY A 23 18.41 -6.66 1.15
CA GLY A 23 18.22 -6.02 2.46
C GLY A 23 17.03 -5.06 2.53
N ARG A 24 16.12 -5.07 1.54
CA ARG A 24 14.88 -4.29 1.56
C ARG A 24 13.88 -4.97 2.48
N GLU A 25 13.26 -4.19 3.36
CA GLU A 25 12.30 -4.70 4.34
C GLU A 25 10.89 -4.76 3.74
N TYR A 26 10.19 -5.87 4.01
CA TYR A 26 8.80 -6.01 3.63
C TYR A 26 7.93 -5.13 4.53
N ILE A 27 7.01 -4.38 3.91
CA ILE A 27 6.02 -3.55 4.59
C ILE A 27 4.62 -4.07 4.27
N GLU A 28 3.76 -4.06 5.27
CA GLU A 28 2.35 -4.47 5.14
C GLU A 28 1.42 -3.36 5.65
N LEU A 29 0.18 -3.38 5.16
CA LEU A 29 -0.88 -2.49 5.61
C LEU A 29 -1.49 -3.05 6.90
N GLU A 30 -1.60 -2.23 7.95
CA GLU A 30 -2.21 -2.65 9.23
C GLU A 30 -3.70 -3.01 9.09
N ASP A 31 -4.39 -2.41 8.12
CA ASP A 31 -5.83 -2.54 7.94
C ASP A 31 -6.17 -2.70 6.45
N ASP A 32 -6.35 -3.96 6.05
CA ASP A 32 -6.73 -4.39 4.70
C ASP A 32 -8.20 -4.07 4.37
N ASP A 33 -9.02 -3.74 5.37
CA ASP A 33 -10.40 -3.28 5.18
C ASP A 33 -10.51 -1.81 4.76
N ARG A 34 -9.40 -1.07 4.80
CA ARG A 34 -9.34 0.33 4.35
C ARG A 34 -8.89 0.49 2.91
N MET A 35 -7.97 -0.36 2.46
CA MET A 35 -7.33 -0.25 1.16
C MET A 35 -7.28 -1.62 0.48
N THR A 36 -7.52 -1.67 -0.82
CA THR A 36 -7.23 -2.83 -1.65
C THR A 36 -5.99 -2.53 -2.49
N TYR A 37 -5.10 -3.51 -2.64
CA TYR A 37 -4.00 -3.43 -3.60
C TYR A 37 -4.19 -4.43 -4.74
N MET A 38 -3.73 -4.07 -5.94
CA MET A 38 -3.74 -4.92 -7.13
C MET A 38 -2.38 -4.82 -7.80
N ILE A 39 -1.77 -5.97 -8.08
CA ILE A 39 -0.48 -6.07 -8.76
C ILE A 39 -0.76 -6.37 -10.24
N GLY A 40 -0.19 -5.55 -11.13
CA GLY A 40 -0.21 -5.75 -12.58
C GLY A 40 1.22 -5.80 -13.14
N GLU A 41 1.33 -6.01 -14.45
CA GLU A 41 2.64 -6.08 -15.13
C GLU A 41 3.45 -4.78 -14.95
N ASP A 42 2.77 -3.63 -15.02
CA ASP A 42 3.36 -2.29 -15.00
C ASP A 42 3.58 -1.71 -13.59
N GLY A 43 3.09 -2.37 -12.54
CA GLY A 43 3.22 -1.84 -11.17
C GLY A 43 2.06 -2.22 -10.24
N LEU A 44 1.80 -1.33 -9.28
CA LEU A 44 0.90 -1.55 -8.16
C LEU A 44 -0.18 -0.45 -8.12
N LEU A 45 -1.44 -0.86 -7.97
CA LEU A 45 -2.56 0.05 -7.71
C LEU A 45 -3.02 -0.10 -6.27
N PHE A 46 -3.17 1.01 -5.57
CA PHE A 46 -3.83 1.09 -4.25
C PHE A 46 -5.15 1.81 -4.39
N LYS A 47 -6.25 1.15 -4.02
CA LYS A 47 -7.60 1.73 -4.07
C LYS A 47 -8.18 1.87 -2.67
N CYS A 48 -8.65 3.06 -2.33
CA CYS A 48 -9.40 3.29 -1.10
C CYS A 48 -10.77 2.61 -1.18
N LYS A 49 -11.12 1.78 -0.20
CA LYS A 49 -12.41 1.07 -0.16
C LYS A 49 -13.59 2.02 0.12
N PHE A 50 -13.34 3.19 0.71
CA PHE A 50 -14.40 4.15 1.06
C PHE A 50 -14.78 5.09 -0.08
N CYS A 51 -13.82 5.81 -0.66
CA CYS A 51 -14.09 6.80 -1.71
C CYS A 51 -13.73 6.31 -3.12
N GLY A 52 -13.08 5.15 -3.24
CA GLY A 52 -12.70 4.56 -4.52
C GLY A 52 -11.49 5.21 -5.19
N TYR A 53 -10.85 6.20 -4.57
CA TYR A 53 -9.66 6.86 -5.13
C TYR A 53 -8.52 5.85 -5.33
N VAL A 54 -7.81 5.97 -6.45
CA VAL A 54 -6.75 5.03 -6.86
C VAL A 54 -5.42 5.75 -6.97
N TYR A 55 -4.41 5.19 -6.31
CA TYR A 55 -3.01 5.59 -6.39
C TYR A 55 -2.26 4.55 -7.21
N ARG A 56 -1.38 5.00 -8.09
CA ARG A 56 -0.57 4.14 -8.95
C ARG A 56 0.90 4.33 -8.59
N LEU A 57 1.58 3.22 -8.31
CA LEU A 57 3.04 3.15 -8.26
C LEU A 57 3.51 2.35 -9.46
N ASP A 58 4.21 3.03 -10.37
CA ASP A 58 4.83 2.39 -11.51
C ASP A 58 6.09 1.65 -11.09
N LYS A 59 6.37 0.54 -11.79
CA LYS A 59 7.65 -0.16 -11.69
C LYS A 59 8.76 0.77 -12.22
N LEU A 60 9.82 0.95 -11.43
CA LEU A 60 11.03 1.66 -11.84
C LEU A 60 11.85 0.85 -12.85
#